data_AF-A0A836W0P3-F1
#
_entry.id   AF-A0A836W0P3-F1
#
_cell.length_a   1.000
_cell.length_b   1.000
_cell.length_c   1.000
_cell.angle_alpha   90.00
_cell.angle_beta   90.00
_cell.angle_gamma   90.00
#
_symmetry.space_group_name_H-M   'P 1'
#
loop_
_entity.id
_entity.type
_entity.pdbx_description
1 polymer ?
#
loop_
_entity_poly.entity_id
_entity_poly.type
_entity_poly.pdbx_seq_one_letter_code
_entity_poly.pdbx_strand_id
1 'polypeptide(L)'
;AVQLLVYVGGTLVLLIFGVMLTASGPFVRIRTTLAEGLLGACVGLALLLTILSGAMGVAWDRVAAEQTAATPPPQQGFNPAEEGNTTRPLGLSLLGLRPDKDLRSSGGQLSTGYLLPFEIVSVHLLVVLIGAAYLARTKRRARPEAAEGTEATGTS
;
A
#
# COMPACT_ATOMS: atom_id res chain seq x y z
N ALA A 1 1.18 14.80 6.09
CA ALA A 1 -0.15 14.96 5.42
C ALA A 1 -0.66 13.66 4.77
N VAL A 2 0.13 12.98 3.93
CA VAL A 2 -0.30 11.76 3.19
C VAL A 2 -0.85 10.66 4.11
N GLN A 3 -0.23 10.41 5.25
CA GLN A 3 -0.70 9.40 6.22
C GLN A 3 -2.16 9.62 6.62
N LEU A 4 -2.55 10.85 6.92
CA LEU A 4 -3.92 11.18 7.29
C LEU A 4 -4.86 11.06 6.10
N LEU A 5 -4.48 11.54 4.92
CA LEU A 5 -5.32 11.48 3.73
C LEU A 5 -5.59 10.03 3.30
N VAL A 6 -4.54 9.19 3.22
CA VAL A 6 -4.63 7.83 2.69
C VAL A 6 -5.14 6.86 3.74
N TYR A 7 -4.55 6.82 4.93
CA TYR A 7 -4.98 5.87 5.96
C TYR A 7 -6.32 6.27 6.56
N VAL A 8 -6.40 7.49 7.11
CA VAL A 8 -7.60 7.92 7.84
C VAL A 8 -8.71 8.33 6.88
N GLY A 9 -8.41 9.15 5.88
CA GLY A 9 -9.42 9.64 4.93
C GLY A 9 -9.88 8.60 3.91
N GLY A 10 -8.97 7.75 3.44
CA GLY A 10 -9.26 6.71 2.45
C GLY A 10 -9.63 5.38 3.08
N THR A 11 -8.62 4.65 3.57
CA THR A 11 -8.78 3.23 3.93
C THR A 11 -9.67 3.00 5.14
N LEU A 12 -9.56 3.81 6.20
CA LEU A 12 -10.36 3.64 7.42
C LEU A 12 -11.83 3.96 7.15
N VAL A 13 -12.11 5.02 6.38
CA VAL A 13 -13.48 5.37 5.96
C VAL A 13 -14.09 4.26 5.10
N LEU A 14 -13.35 3.73 4.11
CA LEU A 14 -13.83 2.60 3.30
C LEU A 14 -14.07 1.34 4.15
N LEU A 15 -13.19 1.05 5.12
CA LEU A 15 -13.33 -0.08 6.03
C LEU A 15 -14.55 0.08 6.94
N ILE A 16 -14.78 1.27 7.51
CA ILE A 16 -15.95 1.55 8.35
C ILE A 16 -17.23 1.39 7.52
N PHE A 17 -17.31 1.96 6.31
CA PHE A 17 -18.48 1.76 5.45
C PHE A 17 -18.68 0.29 5.08
N GLY A 18 -17.62 -0.44 4.76
CA GLY A 18 -17.69 -1.87 4.45
C GLY A 18 -18.20 -2.71 5.62
N VAL A 19 -17.67 -2.48 6.83
CA VAL A 19 -18.12 -3.14 8.05
C VAL A 19 -19.57 -2.74 8.38
N MET A 20 -19.93 -1.47 8.25
CA MET A 20 -21.29 -0.98 8.51
C MET A 20 -22.33 -1.58 7.55
N LEU A 21 -21.97 -1.79 6.28
CA LEU A 21 -22.84 -2.40 5.27
C LEU A 21 -22.93 -3.94 5.39
N THR A 22 -21.98 -4.58 6.05
CA THR A 22 -21.89 -6.06 6.15
C THR A 22 -22.21 -6.60 7.55
N ALA A 23 -22.22 -5.75 8.58
CA ALA A 23 -22.54 -6.13 9.95
C ALA A 23 -24.04 -6.44 10.09
N SER A 24 -24.42 -7.70 9.88
CA SER A 24 -25.77 -8.20 10.11
C SER A 24 -25.70 -9.68 10.53
N GLY A 25 -25.56 -9.92 11.84
CA GLY A 25 -25.65 -11.27 12.40
C GLY A 25 -25.16 -11.36 13.84
N PRO A 26 -25.67 -12.32 14.65
CA PRO A 26 -25.14 -12.62 15.97
C PRO A 26 -23.67 -13.05 15.83
N PHE A 27 -22.76 -12.33 16.48
CA PHE A 27 -21.34 -12.70 16.50
C PHE A 27 -21.20 -14.14 17.00
N VAL A 28 -20.81 -15.07 16.12
CA VAL A 28 -20.52 -16.45 16.49
C VAL A 28 -19.33 -16.40 17.44
N ARG A 29 -19.60 -16.71 18.71
CA ARG A 29 -18.61 -16.69 19.78
C ARG A 29 -17.72 -17.94 19.66
N ILE A 30 -16.71 -17.86 18.80
CA ILE A 30 -15.64 -18.85 18.74
C ILE A 30 -14.82 -18.69 20.03
N ARG A 31 -14.89 -19.68 20.93
CA ARG A 31 -14.06 -19.70 22.13
C ARG A 31 -12.69 -20.23 21.72
N THR A 32 -11.72 -19.35 21.54
CA THR A 32 -10.31 -19.73 21.46
C THR A 32 -9.90 -20.40 22.77
N THR A 33 -9.34 -21.60 22.71
CA THR A 33 -8.84 -22.26 23.92
C THR A 33 -7.55 -21.56 24.38
N LEU A 34 -7.27 -21.52 25.68
CA LEU A 34 -6.10 -20.82 26.21
C LEU A 34 -4.78 -21.36 25.63
N ALA A 35 -4.73 -22.65 25.29
CA ALA A 35 -3.56 -23.27 24.66
C ALA A 35 -3.28 -22.75 23.23
N GLU A 36 -4.32 -22.47 22.43
CA GLU A 36 -4.16 -21.87 21.10
C GLU A 36 -3.67 -20.42 21.18
N GLY A 37 -4.21 -19.66 22.13
CA GLY A 37 -3.74 -18.31 22.42
C GLY A 37 -2.28 -18.28 22.87
N LEU A 38 -1.87 -19.25 23.71
CA LEU A 38 -0.49 -19.39 24.16
C LEU A 38 0.46 -19.76 23.02
N LEU A 39 0.06 -20.68 22.15
CA LEU A 39 0.86 -21.06 20.99
C LEU A 39 1.05 -19.88 20.03
N GLY A 40 -0.01 -19.11 19.76
CA GLY A 40 0.07 -17.87 18.98
C GLY A 40 0.97 -16.81 19.64
N ALA A 41 0.86 -16.64 20.96
CA ALA A 41 1.73 -15.74 21.71
C ALA A 41 3.20 -16.18 21.69
N CYS A 42 3.49 -17.49 21.80
CA CYS A 42 4.84 -18.03 21.66
C CYS A 42 5.43 -17.76 20.28
N VAL A 43 4.68 -17.96 19.20
CA VAL A 43 5.13 -17.66 17.83
C VAL A 43 5.36 -16.15 17.64
N GLY A 44 4.42 -15.33 18.10
CA GLY A 44 4.55 -13.87 18.05
C GLY A 44 5.75 -13.37 18.84
N LEU A 45 5.98 -13.91 20.03
CA LEU A 45 7.14 -13.58 20.85
C LEU A 45 8.45 -14.07 20.21
N ALA A 46 8.48 -15.27 19.64
CA ALA A 46 9.64 -15.77 18.92
C ALA A 46 10.00 -14.86 17.73
N LEU A 47 9.01 -14.42 16.95
CA LEU A 47 9.20 -13.49 15.84
C LEU A 47 9.69 -12.12 16.35
N LEU A 48 9.08 -11.60 17.42
CA LEU A 48 9.47 -10.34 18.04
C LEU A 48 10.91 -10.39 18.55
N LEU A 49 11.31 -11.45 19.25
CA LEU A 49 12.68 -11.65 19.75
C LEU A 49 13.68 -11.79 18.61
N THR A 50 13.30 -12.46 17.51
CA THR A 50 14.14 -12.56 16.31
C THR A 50 14.40 -11.18 15.70
N ILE A 51 13.35 -10.36 15.55
CA ILE A 51 13.48 -8.98 15.05
C ILE A 51 14.29 -8.13 16.02
N LEU A 52 14.04 -8.24 17.32
CA LEU A 52 14.73 -7.45 18.36
C LEU A 52 16.21 -7.81 18.45
N SER A 53 16.56 -9.09 18.33
CA SER A 53 17.95 -9.55 18.26
C SER A 53 18.68 -8.97 17.05
N GLY A 54 18.04 -8.97 15.87
CA GLY A 54 18.60 -8.32 14.69
C GLY A 54 18.74 -6.81 14.86
N ALA A 55 17.72 -6.13 15.40
CA ALA A 55 17.72 -4.69 15.58
C ALA A 55 18.80 -4.22 16.57
N MET A 56 19.03 -4.95 17.66
CA MET A 56 20.07 -4.64 18.64
C MET A 56 21.47 -5.09 18.20
N GLY A 57 21.57 -6.11 17.35
CA GLY A 57 22.83 -6.62 16.83
C GLY A 57 23.43 -5.80 15.68
N VAL A 58 22.64 -4.93 15.05
CA VAL A 58 23.12 -3.98 14.03
C VAL A 58 23.89 -2.85 14.71
N ALA A 59 25.16 -2.69 14.31
CA ALA A 59 26.00 -1.58 14.76
C ALA A 59 25.59 -0.28 14.05
N TRP A 60 24.46 0.30 14.45
CA TRP A 60 23.91 1.54 13.89
C TRP A 60 24.93 2.68 13.90
N ASP A 61 25.81 2.73 14.90
CA ASP A 61 26.88 3.74 15.01
C ASP A 61 27.90 3.64 13.87
N ARG A 62 28.25 2.41 13.43
CA ARG A 62 29.16 2.20 12.30
C ARG A 62 28.50 2.58 10.99
N VAL A 63 27.23 2.18 10.81
CA VAL A 63 26.43 2.56 9.64
C VAL A 63 26.28 4.08 9.55
N ALA A 64 26.04 4.75 10.68
CA ALA A 64 25.93 6.21 10.75
C ALA A 64 27.30 6.90 10.51
N ALA A 65 28.39 6.37 11.05
CA ALA A 65 29.74 6.90 10.85
C ALA A 65 30.20 6.75 9.39
N GLU A 66 29.94 5.60 8.76
CA GLU A 66 30.23 5.36 7.34
C GLU A 66 29.40 6.29 6.44
N GLN A 67 28.13 6.50 6.76
CA GLN A 67 27.28 7.47 6.04
C GLN A 67 27.80 8.90 6.20
N THR A 68 28.26 9.28 7.39
CA THR A 68 28.80 10.62 7.64
C THR A 68 30.17 10.81 6.97
N ALA A 69 31.02 9.78 6.94
CA ALA A 69 32.30 9.81 6.23
C ALA A 69 32.14 9.82 4.70
N ALA A 70 31.09 9.15 4.18
CA ALA A 70 30.71 9.19 2.77
C ALA A 70 29.93 10.47 2.39
N THR A 71 29.48 11.25 3.37
CA THR A 71 28.85 12.57 3.18
C THR A 71 29.93 13.64 3.33
N PRO A 72 30.48 14.21 2.24
CA PRO A 72 31.41 15.32 2.39
C PRO A 72 30.72 16.51 3.08
N PRO A 73 31.50 17.45 3.67
CA PRO A 73 30.96 18.66 4.27
C PRO A 73 29.95 19.31 3.32
N PRO A 74 28.87 19.93 3.85
CA PRO A 74 27.82 20.51 3.03
C PRO A 74 28.46 21.45 2.00
N GLN A 75 28.56 20.97 0.77
CA GLN A 75 28.89 21.83 -0.34
C GLN A 75 27.68 22.74 -0.48
N GLN A 76 27.88 24.02 -0.18
CA GLN A 76 26.90 25.07 -0.41
C GLN A 76 26.37 24.87 -1.82
N GLY A 77 25.16 24.34 -1.93
CA GLY A 77 24.42 24.35 -3.17
C GLY A 77 24.24 25.81 -3.59
N PHE A 78 23.98 26.04 -4.86
CA PHE A 78 23.72 27.39 -5.40
C PHE A 78 22.56 28.12 -4.68
N ASN A 79 21.77 27.41 -3.88
CA ASN A 79 20.66 27.91 -3.07
C ASN A 79 20.92 27.67 -1.58
N PRO A 80 20.59 28.62 -0.69
CA PRO A 80 20.60 28.41 0.76
C PRO A 80 19.73 27.21 1.13
N ALA A 81 20.15 26.42 2.12
CA ALA A 81 19.40 25.24 2.62
C ALA A 81 17.97 25.57 3.14
N GLU A 82 17.65 26.86 3.28
CA GLU A 82 16.35 27.37 3.72
C GLU A 82 15.34 27.56 2.58
N GLU A 83 15.78 27.55 1.32
CA GLU A 83 14.86 27.56 0.18
C GLU A 83 14.32 26.16 -0.03
N GLY A 84 13.06 25.93 0.40
CA GLY A 84 12.31 24.66 0.38
C GLY A 84 12.07 24.03 -1.00
N ASN A 85 13.11 23.92 -1.81
CA ASN A 85 13.12 23.34 -3.15
C ASN A 85 13.24 21.81 -3.08
N THR A 86 12.44 21.17 -2.24
CA THR A 86 12.38 19.70 -2.09
C THR A 86 11.58 19.07 -3.24
N THR A 87 10.67 19.82 -3.87
CA THR A 87 9.81 19.33 -4.96
C THR A 87 10.58 19.05 -6.25
N ARG A 88 11.58 19.87 -6.58
CA ARG A 88 12.38 19.71 -7.81
C ARG A 88 13.20 18.41 -7.83
N PRO A 89 14.02 18.07 -6.82
CA PRO A 89 14.76 16.82 -6.81
C PRO A 89 13.84 15.60 -6.72
N LEU A 90 12.73 15.71 -5.97
CA LEU A 90 11.73 14.64 -5.89
C LEU A 90 11.03 14.39 -7.23
N GLY A 91 10.58 15.44 -7.91
CA GLY A 91 9.94 15.33 -9.23
C GLY A 91 10.87 14.70 -10.26
N LEU A 92 12.12 15.15 -10.29
CA LEU A 92 13.12 14.60 -11.21
C LEU A 92 13.43 13.12 -10.92
N SER A 93 13.44 12.72 -9.64
CA SER A 93 13.64 11.32 -9.24
C SER A 93 12.50 10.38 -9.65
N LEU A 94 11.27 10.87 -9.77
CA LEU A 94 10.11 10.11 -10.27
C LEU A 94 10.20 9.88 -11.79
N LEU A 95 10.77 10.85 -12.51
CA LEU A 95 11.08 10.75 -13.94
C LEU A 95 12.28 9.84 -14.24
N GLY A 96 12.90 9.23 -13.21
CA GLY A 96 14.01 8.30 -13.38
C GLY A 96 15.39 8.97 -13.36
N LEU A 97 15.45 10.30 -13.29
CA LEU A 97 16.69 11.08 -13.34
C LEU A 97 17.13 11.46 -11.93
N ARG A 98 18.32 11.03 -11.51
CA ARG A 98 18.88 11.30 -10.17
C ARG A 98 20.21 12.06 -10.27
N PRO A 99 20.17 13.35 -10.63
CA PRO A 99 21.38 14.17 -10.84
C PRO A 99 22.26 14.20 -9.59
N ASP A 100 21.68 14.16 -8.40
CA ASP A 100 22.45 14.19 -7.14
C ASP A 100 23.39 12.97 -6.96
N LYS A 101 23.06 11.83 -7.58
CA LYS A 101 23.85 10.59 -7.56
C LYS A 101 24.63 10.37 -8.86
N ASP A 102 24.02 10.72 -9.99
CA ASP A 102 24.60 10.50 -11.32
C ASP A 102 25.74 11.48 -11.62
N LEU A 103 25.68 12.72 -11.12
CA LEU A 103 26.78 13.71 -11.23
C LEU A 103 28.02 13.32 -10.40
N ARG A 104 27.87 12.37 -9.47
CA ARG A 104 28.94 11.88 -8.57
C ARG A 104 29.60 10.60 -9.06
N SER A 105 28.93 9.81 -9.90
CA SER A 105 29.50 8.59 -10.44
C SER A 105 30.31 8.95 -11.70
N SER A 106 31.63 9.09 -11.57
CA SER A 106 32.53 9.23 -12.72
C SER A 106 32.63 7.95 -13.58
N GLY A 107 31.84 6.91 -13.26
CA GLY A 107 31.95 5.55 -13.80
C GLY A 107 30.74 5.06 -14.60
N GLY A 108 29.86 5.94 -15.10
CA GLY A 108 28.80 5.56 -16.05
C GLY A 108 27.65 4.71 -15.47
N GLN A 109 27.56 4.57 -14.14
CA GLN A 109 26.51 3.79 -13.49
C GLN A 109 25.30 4.69 -13.20
N LEU A 110 24.40 4.79 -14.19
CA LEU A 110 23.13 5.51 -14.05
C LEU A 110 22.31 4.91 -12.90
N SER A 111 21.95 5.74 -11.93
CA SER A 111 21.13 5.28 -10.80
C SER A 111 19.65 5.22 -11.20
N THR A 112 19.04 4.03 -11.08
CA THR A 112 17.60 3.86 -11.34
C THR A 112 16.79 4.75 -10.39
N GLY A 113 16.08 5.73 -10.95
CA GLY A 113 15.08 6.51 -10.22
C GLY A 113 13.78 5.72 -9.99
N TYR A 114 12.74 6.41 -9.54
CA TYR A 114 11.46 5.80 -9.13
C TYR A 114 10.44 5.62 -10.27
N LEU A 115 10.87 5.72 -11.53
CA LEU A 115 9.98 5.59 -12.69
C LEU A 115 9.31 4.21 -12.75
N LEU A 116 10.09 3.14 -12.68
CA LEU A 116 9.57 1.77 -12.72
C LEU A 116 8.57 1.45 -11.59
N PRO A 117 8.88 1.71 -10.30
CA PRO A 117 7.90 1.49 -9.24
C PRO A 117 6.67 2.41 -9.37
N PHE A 118 6.80 3.62 -9.89
CA PHE A 118 5.65 4.49 -10.16
C PHE A 118 4.73 3.90 -11.22
N GLU A 119 5.29 3.39 -12.33
CA GLU A 119 4.54 2.74 -13.39
C GLU A 119 3.78 1.52 -12.86
N ILE A 120 4.46 0.63 -12.15
CA ILE A 120 3.86 -0.58 -11.56
C ILE A 120 2.70 -0.22 -10.63
N VAL A 121 2.87 0.77 -9.75
CA VAL A 121 1.82 1.19 -8.82
C VAL A 121 0.63 1.83 -9.56
N SER A 122 0.87 2.61 -10.61
CA SER A 122 -0.22 3.23 -11.38
C SER A 122 -1.08 2.19 -12.11
N VAL A 123 -0.46 1.19 -12.75
CA VAL A 123 -1.17 0.07 -13.37
C VAL A 123 -1.84 -0.80 -12.31
N HIS A 124 -1.20 -1.01 -11.16
CA HIS A 124 -1.80 -1.77 -10.05
C HIS A 124 -3.08 -1.07 -9.52
N LEU A 125 -3.04 0.25 -9.31
CA LEU A 125 -4.23 1.01 -8.89
C LEU A 125 -5.33 0.99 -9.96
N LEU A 126 -4.98 1.05 -11.24
CA LEU A 126 -5.93 0.88 -12.34
C LEU A 126 -6.60 -0.50 -12.30
N VAL A 127 -5.81 -1.57 -12.15
CA VAL A 127 -6.32 -2.94 -12.07
C VAL A 127 -7.20 -3.13 -10.84
N VAL A 128 -6.80 -2.60 -9.67
CA VAL A 128 -7.59 -2.65 -8.43
C VAL A 128 -8.91 -1.91 -8.61
N LEU A 129 -8.92 -0.73 -9.25
CA LEU A 129 -10.15 0.02 -9.51
C LEU A 129 -11.11 -0.75 -10.42
N ILE A 130 -10.60 -1.32 -11.52
CA ILE A 130 -11.40 -2.16 -12.43
C ILE A 130 -11.93 -3.40 -11.70
N GLY A 131 -11.08 -4.07 -10.91
CA GLY A 131 -11.45 -5.25 -10.12
C GLY A 131 -12.53 -4.95 -9.08
N ALA A 132 -12.39 -3.86 -8.34
CA ALA A 132 -13.37 -3.41 -7.35
C ALA A 132 -14.71 -3.05 -8.02
N ALA A 133 -14.69 -2.31 -9.14
CA ALA A 133 -15.90 -1.94 -9.88
C ALA A 133 -16.61 -3.17 -10.48
N TYR A 134 -15.84 -4.14 -11.00
CA TYR A 134 -16.38 -5.39 -11.50
C TYR A 134 -17.05 -6.21 -10.39
N LEU A 135 -16.39 -6.36 -9.22
CA LEU A 135 -16.94 -7.08 -8.07
C LEU A 135 -18.18 -6.40 -7.46
N ALA A 136 -18.24 -5.07 -7.46
CA ALA A 136 -19.38 -4.31 -6.96
C ALA A 136 -20.62 -4.39 -7.88
N ARG A 137 -20.46 -4.81 -9.14
CA ARG A 137 -21.56 -4.89 -10.10
C ARG A 137 -22.48 -6.08 -9.78
N THR A 138 -23.68 -5.81 -9.28
CA THR A 138 -24.70 -6.85 -9.04
C THR A 138 -25.24 -7.43 -10.34
N LYS A 139 -25.10 -8.74 -10.54
CA LYS A 139 -25.66 -9.47 -11.70
C LYS A 139 -27.18 -9.62 -11.52
N ARG A 140 -27.96 -8.71 -12.10
CA ARG A 140 -29.43 -8.85 -12.16
C ARG A 140 -29.76 -10.14 -12.93
N ARG A 141 -30.31 -11.14 -12.23
CA ARG A 141 -30.93 -12.30 -12.87
C ARG A 141 -32.15 -11.78 -13.64
N ALA A 142 -32.09 -11.84 -14.97
CA ALA A 142 -33.28 -11.69 -15.80
C ALA A 142 -34.23 -12.83 -15.41
N ARG A 143 -35.36 -12.48 -14.79
CA ARG A 143 -36.46 -13.42 -14.60
C ARG A 143 -36.95 -13.80 -16.00
N PRO A 144 -36.97 -15.09 -16.38
CA PRO A 144 -37.61 -15.49 -17.62
C PRO A 144 -39.06 -15.06 -17.52
N GLU A 145 -39.46 -14.21 -18.45
CA GLU A 145 -40.85 -13.85 -18.67
C GLU A 145 -41.62 -15.14 -18.83
N ALA A 146 -42.58 -15.36 -17.94
CA ALA A 146 -43.45 -16.52 -17.97
C ALA A 146 -44.22 -16.48 -19.30
N ALA A 147 -43.75 -17.25 -20.26
CA ALA A 147 -44.50 -17.63 -21.43
C ALA A 147 -45.62 -18.56 -20.96
N GLU A 148 -46.77 -18.00 -20.61
CA GLU A 148 -48.04 -18.72 -20.67
C GLU A 148 -49.23 -17.75 -20.76
N GLY A 149 -49.23 -16.96 -21.84
CA GLY A 149 -50.47 -16.51 -22.44
C GLY A 149 -50.88 -17.51 -23.51
N THR A 150 -51.48 -18.65 -23.12
CA THR A 150 -52.22 -19.51 -24.05
C THR A 150 -53.31 -20.28 -23.30
N GLU A 151 -54.38 -19.57 -22.91
CA GLU A 151 -55.70 -20.21 -22.78
C GLU A 151 -56.78 -19.21 -23.19
N ALA A 152 -56.79 -18.93 -24.50
CA ALA A 152 -57.92 -18.34 -25.21
C ALA A 152 -58.41 -19.35 -26.26
N THR A 153 -59.18 -20.34 -25.80
CA THR A 153 -60.08 -21.18 -26.62
C THR A 153 -61.17 -21.62 -25.64
N GLY A 154 -62.43 -21.20 -25.68
CA GLY A 154 -63.29 -21.06 -26.83
C GLY A 154 -64.00 -22.39 -27.09
N THR A 155 -65.01 -22.75 -26.30
CA THR A 155 -66.16 -23.55 -26.75
C THR A 155 -67.34 -23.36 -25.79
N SER A 156 -68.47 -22.99 -26.40
CA SER A 156 -69.84 -23.14 -25.88
C SER A 156 -70.18 -24.56 -25.46
#